data_AF-A0A2N3EIY5-F1
#
_entry.id   AF-A0A2N3EIY5-F1
#
_cell.length_a   1.000
_cell.length_b   1.000
_cell.length_c   1.000
_cell.angle_alpha   90.00
_cell.angle_beta   90.00
_cell.angle_gamma   90.00
#
_symmetry.space_group_name_H-M   'P 1'
#
loop_
_entity.id
_entity.type
_entity.pdbx_description
1 polymer ?
#
loop_
_entity_poly.entity_id
_entity_poly.type
_entity_poly.pdbx_seq_one_letter_code
_entity_poly.pdbx_strand_id
1 'polypeptide(L)'
;MNNATGARETRPANHLPYAVIAAGALVAIAIVVTALVAPGAHIVPNPQGGIWIERNNTLYLCQARPKAPAPCVNLADGTNLSYAELTR
;
A
#
# COMPACT_ATOMS: atom_id res chain seq x y z
N MET A 1 -40.65 29.38 -48.55
CA MET A 1 -40.33 27.94 -48.41
C MET A 1 -39.04 27.88 -47.60
N ASN A 2 -39.14 27.52 -46.32
CA ASN A 2 -38.02 27.54 -45.39
C ASN A 2 -37.76 26.09 -44.98
N ASN A 3 -36.66 25.49 -45.41
CA ASN A 3 -36.27 24.17 -44.91
C ASN A 3 -35.02 24.29 -44.06
N ALA A 4 -35.19 23.80 -42.82
CA ALA A 4 -34.32 23.91 -41.69
C ALA A 4 -32.91 23.36 -41.96
N THR A 5 -31.93 24.22 -41.70
CA THR A 5 -30.54 23.85 -41.46
C THR A 5 -30.47 22.83 -40.32
N GLY A 6 -29.67 21.78 -40.54
CA GLY A 6 -29.56 20.62 -39.68
C GLY A 6 -29.24 20.97 -38.23
N ALA A 7 -30.13 20.55 -37.33
CA ALA A 7 -29.84 20.41 -35.92
C ALA A 7 -28.96 19.16 -35.72
N ARG A 8 -27.65 19.33 -35.85
CA ARG A 8 -26.71 18.44 -35.15
C ARG A 8 -26.85 18.79 -33.67
N GLU A 9 -27.56 17.96 -32.92
CA GLU A 9 -27.50 17.94 -31.46
C GLU A 9 -26.04 17.72 -31.02
N THR A 10 -25.36 18.81 -30.70
CA THR A 10 -24.15 18.79 -29.89
C THR A 10 -24.54 18.35 -28.49
N ARG A 11 -24.57 17.02 -28.28
CA ARG A 11 -24.55 16.40 -26.95
C ARG A 11 -23.36 17.01 -26.18
N PRO A 12 -23.56 17.58 -24.98
CA PRO A 12 -22.54 18.40 -24.34
C PRO A 12 -21.32 17.56 -23.98
N ALA A 13 -20.14 18.01 -24.41
CA ALA A 13 -18.83 17.47 -24.09
C ALA A 13 -18.42 17.68 -22.61
N ASN A 14 -19.38 17.82 -21.69
CA ASN A 14 -19.17 18.07 -20.26
C ASN A 14 -18.97 16.79 -19.44
N HIS A 15 -19.17 15.61 -20.03
CA HIS A 15 -19.03 14.34 -19.32
C HIS A 15 -17.57 13.90 -19.18
N LEU A 16 -16.71 14.29 -20.14
CA LEU A 16 -15.27 13.96 -20.13
C LEU A 16 -14.52 14.57 -18.94
N PRO A 17 -14.59 15.89 -18.67
CA PRO A 17 -13.87 16.47 -17.54
C PRO A 17 -14.37 15.91 -16.20
N TYR A 18 -15.69 15.70 -16.06
CA TYR A 18 -16.26 15.10 -14.86
C TYR A 18 -15.80 13.65 -14.67
N ALA A 19 -15.76 12.85 -15.74
CA ALA A 19 -15.26 11.48 -15.68
C ALA A 19 -13.78 11.40 -15.30
N VAL A 20 -12.95 12.33 -15.80
CA VAL A 20 -11.53 12.41 -15.46
C VAL A 20 -11.33 12.77 -13.98
N ILE A 21 -12.08 13.74 -13.46
CA ILE A 21 -12.02 14.13 -12.04
C ILE A 21 -12.49 12.98 -11.15
N ALA A 22 -13.60 12.33 -11.50
CA ALA A 22 -14.13 11.19 -10.74
C ALA A 22 -13.16 10.00 -10.75
N ALA A 23 -12.57 9.67 -11.90
CA ALA A 23 -11.57 8.60 -12.00
C ALA A 23 -10.31 8.93 -11.19
N GLY A 24 -9.82 10.17 -11.26
CA GLY A 24 -8.67 10.63 -10.47
C GLY A 24 -8.93 10.55 -8.96
N ALA A 25 -10.12 10.96 -8.51
CA ALA A 25 -10.51 10.86 -7.11
C ALA A 25 -10.58 9.39 -6.64
N LEU A 26 -11.13 8.50 -7.45
CA LEU A 26 -11.19 7.07 -7.12
C LEU A 26 -9.80 6.43 -7.01
N VAL A 27 -8.86 6.80 -7.90
CA VAL A 27 -7.47 6.32 -7.82
C VAL A 27 -6.78 6.85 -6.55
N ALA A 28 -6.95 8.13 -6.23
CA ALA A 28 -6.38 8.71 -5.01
C ALA A 28 -6.92 8.03 -3.75
N ILE A 29 -8.24 7.80 -3.68
CA ILE A 29 -8.87 7.07 -2.57
C ILE A 29 -8.32 5.64 -2.50
N ALA A 30 -8.20 4.94 -3.63
CA ALA A 30 -7.65 3.60 -3.65
C ALA A 30 -6.22 3.55 -3.10
N ILE A 31 -5.36 4.51 -3.44
CA ILE A 31 -3.99 4.61 -2.91
C ILE A 31 -3.98 4.88 -1.40
N VAL A 32 -4.82 5.79 -0.93
CA VAL A 32 -4.91 6.12 0.50
C VAL A 32 -5.43 4.92 1.30
N VAL A 33 -6.48 4.26 0.79
CA VAL A 33 -7.05 3.07 1.41
C VAL A 33 -6.04 1.92 1.41
N THR A 34 -5.31 1.67 0.31
CA THR A 34 -4.28 0.63 0.30
C THR A 34 -3.12 0.96 1.24
N ALA A 35 -2.70 2.21 1.37
CA ALA A 35 -1.67 2.62 2.32
C ALA A 35 -2.12 2.44 3.79
N LEU A 36 -3.39 2.74 4.09
CA LEU A 36 -3.97 2.59 5.43
C LEU A 36 -4.27 1.12 5.79
N VAL A 37 -4.64 0.32 4.79
CA VAL A 37 -5.07 -1.07 4.98
C VAL A 37 -3.92 -2.05 4.79
N ALA A 38 -2.81 -1.66 4.15
CA ALA A 38 -1.64 -2.51 4.01
C ALA A 38 -1.14 -2.95 5.39
N PRO A 39 -1.38 -4.22 5.79
CA PRO A 39 -0.77 -4.78 6.99
C PRO A 39 0.61 -5.26 6.54
N GLY A 40 1.42 -4.32 6.09
CA GLY A 40 2.76 -4.60 5.60
C GLY A 40 3.68 -4.60 6.80
N ALA A 41 4.11 -5.77 7.24
CA ALA A 41 5.30 -5.84 8.07
C ALA A 41 6.42 -5.09 7.32
N HIS A 42 6.89 -3.95 7.84
CA HIS A 42 7.92 -3.17 7.15
C HIS A 42 9.25 -3.89 7.34
N ILE A 43 9.71 -4.58 6.30
CA ILE A 43 10.98 -5.31 6.32
C ILE A 43 12.08 -4.41 5.74
N VAL A 44 13.08 -4.09 6.56
CA VAL A 44 14.22 -3.24 6.18
C VAL A 44 15.52 -4.00 6.42
N PRO A 45 16.44 -4.10 5.45
CA PRO A 45 17.73 -4.75 5.67
C PRO A 45 18.56 -4.00 6.72
N ASN A 46 19.18 -4.74 7.65
CA ASN A 46 20.08 -4.15 8.64
C ASN A 46 21.53 -4.15 8.08
N PRO A 47 22.20 -2.99 7.98
CA PRO A 47 23.59 -2.91 7.50
C PRO A 47 24.59 -3.68 8.40
N GLN A 48 24.26 -3.95 9.66
CA GLN A 48 25.07 -4.78 10.56
C GLN A 48 24.80 -6.29 10.41
N GLY A 49 23.87 -6.68 9.53
CA GLY A 49 23.43 -8.05 9.30
C GLY A 49 22.01 -8.32 9.81
N GLY A 50 21.27 -9.15 9.08
CA GLY A 50 19.86 -9.48 9.37
C GLY A 50 18.86 -8.51 8.74
N ILE A 51 17.63 -8.52 9.26
CA ILE A 51 16.51 -7.68 8.82
C ILE A 51 15.80 -7.07 10.02
N TRP A 52 15.42 -5.81 9.91
CA TRP A 52 14.45 -5.16 10.78
C TRP A 52 13.05 -5.46 10.26
N ILE A 53 12.13 -5.73 11.17
CA ILE A 53 10.72 -5.93 10.85
C ILE A 53 9.90 -5.06 11.79
N GLU A 54 9.08 -4.17 11.26
CA GLU A 54 8.08 -3.46 12.04
C GLU A 54 6.74 -4.19 11.96
N ARG A 55 6.16 -4.52 13.11
CA ARG A 55 4.84 -5.13 13.20
C ARG A 55 4.10 -4.60 14.43
N ASN A 56 2.83 -4.21 14.26
CA ASN A 56 2.00 -3.69 15.35
C ASN A 56 2.71 -2.56 16.13
N ASN A 57 3.35 -1.63 15.41
CA ASN A 57 4.09 -0.51 15.99
C ASN A 57 5.27 -0.92 16.89
N THR A 58 5.74 -2.16 16.75
CA THR A 58 6.89 -2.74 17.46
C THR A 58 7.96 -3.11 16.45
N LEU A 59 9.21 -2.73 16.73
CA LEU A 59 10.35 -3.06 15.88
C LEU A 59 11.01 -4.35 16.38
N TYR A 60 11.38 -5.21 15.45
CA TYR A 60 12.06 -6.47 15.70
C TYR A 60 13.34 -6.56 14.86
N LEU A 61 14.41 -7.09 15.45
CA LEU A 61 15.65 -7.40 14.73
C LEU A 61 15.78 -8.91 14.54
N CYS A 62 15.67 -9.38 13.31
CA CYS A 62 15.82 -10.78 12.95
C CYS A 62 17.20 -11.09 12.38
N GLN A 63 17.91 -12.04 12.99
CA GLN A 63 19.21 -12.50 12.49
C GLN A 63 19.04 -13.66 11.52
N ALA A 64 19.62 -13.55 10.33
CA ALA A 64 19.62 -14.63 9.35
C ALA A 64 20.40 -15.84 9.91
N ARG A 65 19.75 -17.00 10.02
CA ARG A 65 20.42 -18.27 10.33
C ARG A 65 20.26 -19.26 9.17
N PRO A 66 21.29 -20.05 8.85
CA PRO A 66 21.27 -20.95 7.69
C PRO A 66 20.45 -22.23 7.88
N LYS A 67 20.09 -22.62 9.11
CA LYS A 67 19.48 -23.94 9.41
C LYS A 67 18.28 -23.91 10.38
N ALA A 68 17.76 -22.74 10.73
CA ALA A 68 16.65 -22.60 11.66
C ALA A 68 15.82 -21.35 11.32
N PRO A 69 14.55 -21.24 11.79
CA PRO A 69 13.81 -20.00 11.74
C PRO A 69 14.66 -18.86 12.32
N ALA A 70 14.77 -17.75 11.59
CA ALA A 70 15.55 -16.60 12.03
C ALA A 70 15.00 -16.12 13.40
N PRO A 71 15.82 -16.11 14.48
CA PRO A 71 15.40 -15.52 15.73
C PRO A 71 15.29 -14.00 15.55
N CYS A 72 14.20 -13.47 16.04
CA CYS A 72 13.85 -12.06 16.07
C CYS A 72 13.82 -11.59 17.52
N VAL A 73 14.45 -10.46 17.80
CA VAL A 73 14.42 -9.83 19.12
C VAL A 73 13.50 -8.62 19.04
N ASN A 74 12.52 -8.52 19.93
CA ASN A 74 11.75 -7.31 20.14
C ASN A 74 12.66 -6.25 20.78
N LEU A 75 12.79 -5.09 20.15
CA LEU A 75 13.66 -4.02 20.65
C LEU A 75 13.06 -3.22 21.80
N ALA A 76 11.76 -3.35 22.06
CA ALA A 76 11.08 -2.67 23.15
C ALA A 76 11.27 -3.38 24.50
N ASP A 77 11.22 -4.72 24.51
CA ASP A 77 11.22 -5.52 25.75
C ASP A 77 12.27 -6.64 25.79
N GLY A 78 13.02 -6.86 24.69
CA GLY A 78 14.05 -7.88 24.60
C GLY A 78 13.53 -9.32 24.44
N THR A 79 12.23 -9.51 24.25
CA THR A 79 11.64 -10.84 24.04
C THR A 79 12.08 -11.43 22.70
N ASN A 80 12.19 -12.77 22.67
CA ASN A 80 12.56 -13.51 21.46
C ASN A 80 11.31 -14.11 20.81
N LEU A 81 11.19 -13.90 19.50
CA LEU A 81 10.21 -14.53 18.62
C LEU A 81 10.95 -15.15 17.43
N SER A 82 10.30 -16.07 16.73
CA SER A 82 10.79 -16.53 15.43
C SER A 82 10.20 -15.69 14.30
N TYR A 83 10.93 -15.56 13.19
CA TYR A 83 10.42 -14.91 11.98
C TYR A 83 9.07 -15.48 11.53
N ALA A 84 8.86 -16.79 11.65
CA ALA A 84 7.61 -17.45 11.27
C ALA A 84 6.41 -17.01 12.14
N GLU A 85 6.64 -16.65 13.40
CA GLU A 85 5.61 -16.09 14.30
C GLU A 85 5.32 -14.62 13.98
N LEU A 86 6.31 -13.89 13.47
CA LEU A 86 6.16 -12.51 13.04
C LEU A 86 5.36 -12.36 11.74
N THR A 87 5.49 -13.29 10.80
CA THR A 87 4.88 -13.19 9.46
C THR A 87 3.52 -13.87 9.32
N ARG A 88 3.02 -14.53 10.37
CA ARG A 88 1.62 -15.00 10.44
C ARG A 88 0.70 -13.88 10.82
#